data_AF-A0A1E5LEV6-F1
#
_entry.id   AF-A0A1E5LEV6-F1
#
_cell.length_a   1.000
_cell.length_b   1.000
_cell.length_c   1.000
_cell.angle_alpha   90.00
_cell.angle_beta   90.00
_cell.angle_gamma   90.00
#
_symmetry.space_group_name_H-M   'P 1'
#
loop_
_entity.id
_entity.type
_entity.pdbx_description
1 polymer ?
#
loop_
_entity_poly.entity_id
_entity_poly.type
_entity_poly.pdbx_seq_one_letter_code
_entity_poly.pdbx_strand_id
1 'polypeptide(L)'
;MPSPSAKVDSEQVVDELITKLLQEPEAPKDVQIPADHFSKRQLLRGLLNIRQPKLLDEEFLRKLDSLLQTELKEKGVVKVDELNTVSHLVPNNPFSQSDKFVLWQGDITQLDAGAIVNAANKYMLGCFQPSHACIDNAIHSAAGPQLRNDCEIIMSQQGELEHTGGAKITRAYNLPSQYVLHTVGPIVPNGTTLTKQQKEELAACYISCLELAREIKNIETIAFCAISTGVFGFPKREAANIAIDTVNDWLATQPNHFKKIIFNVFGEEDYHEYLKVFQQSANS
;
A
#
# COMPACT_ATOMS: atom_id res chain seq x y z
N MET A 1 -35.05 -16.52 5.91
CA MET A 1 -34.56 -16.99 4.59
C MET A 1 -33.89 -15.80 3.92
N PRO A 2 -32.55 -15.69 3.94
CA PRO A 2 -31.88 -14.64 3.18
C PRO A 2 -32.15 -14.86 1.68
N SER A 3 -32.58 -13.81 0.98
CA SER A 3 -32.79 -13.85 -0.47
C SER A 3 -31.48 -14.24 -1.16
N PRO A 4 -31.52 -15.02 -2.26
CA PRO A 4 -30.32 -15.23 -3.06
C PRO A 4 -29.86 -13.86 -3.55
N SER A 5 -28.72 -13.36 -3.06
CA SER A 5 -28.10 -12.17 -3.62
C SER A 5 -27.89 -12.47 -5.10
N ALA A 6 -28.58 -11.77 -5.99
CA ALA A 6 -28.29 -11.81 -7.40
C ALA A 6 -26.78 -11.58 -7.52
N LYS A 7 -26.04 -12.59 -7.99
CA LYS A 7 -24.64 -12.41 -8.38
C LYS A 7 -24.69 -11.25 -9.37
N VAL A 8 -24.16 -10.10 -8.96
CA VAL A 8 -23.98 -8.97 -9.84
C VAL A 8 -23.08 -9.48 -10.97
N ASP A 9 -23.57 -9.40 -12.20
CA ASP A 9 -22.78 -9.78 -13.36
C ASP A 9 -21.60 -8.79 -13.46
N SER A 10 -20.41 -9.26 -13.09
CA SER A 10 -19.20 -8.44 -13.07
C SER A 10 -18.91 -7.87 -14.46
N GLU A 11 -19.25 -8.60 -15.51
CA GLU A 11 -19.03 -8.15 -16.88
C GLU A 11 -19.92 -6.97 -17.25
N GLN A 12 -21.22 -7.06 -16.93
CA GLN A 12 -22.14 -5.95 -17.13
C GLN A 12 -21.72 -4.71 -16.31
N VAL A 13 -21.29 -4.90 -15.06
CA VAL A 13 -20.84 -3.78 -14.23
C VAL A 13 -19.61 -3.10 -14.82
N VAL A 14 -18.62 -3.86 -15.29
CA VAL A 14 -17.42 -3.30 -15.92
C VAL A 14 -17.79 -2.47 -17.15
N ASP A 15 -18.69 -2.97 -18.01
CA ASP A 15 -19.15 -2.24 -19.21
C ASP A 15 -19.83 -0.91 -18.85
N GLU A 16 -20.71 -0.92 -17.86
CA GLU A 16 -21.41 0.29 -17.39
C GLU A 16 -20.43 1.32 -16.80
N LEU A 17 -19.45 0.88 -16.01
CA LEU A 17 -18.44 1.75 -15.41
C LEU A 17 -17.53 2.37 -16.48
N ILE A 18 -17.04 1.59 -17.44
CA ILE A 18 -16.25 2.09 -18.58
C ILE A 18 -17.04 3.12 -19.37
N THR A 19 -18.30 2.82 -19.69
CA THR A 19 -19.16 3.72 -20.45
C THR A 19 -19.37 5.05 -19.73
N LYS A 20 -19.63 5.03 -18.42
CA LYS A 20 -19.76 6.26 -17.61
C LYS A 20 -18.45 7.06 -17.58
N LEU A 21 -17.30 6.41 -17.42
CA LEU A 21 -16.00 7.10 -17.40
C LEU A 21 -15.65 7.74 -18.76
N LEU A 22 -15.95 7.07 -19.87
CA LEU A 22 -15.68 7.60 -21.21
C LEU A 22 -16.60 8.77 -21.61
N GLN A 23 -17.68 9.01 -20.87
CA GLN A 23 -18.55 10.17 -21.04
C GLN A 23 -18.02 11.42 -20.31
N GLU A 24 -17.00 11.29 -19.46
CA GLU A 24 -16.40 12.45 -18.79
C GLU A 24 -15.67 13.35 -19.80
N PRO A 25 -15.77 14.69 -19.68
CA PRO A 25 -15.13 15.62 -20.62
C PRO A 25 -13.61 15.42 -20.75
N GLU A 26 -12.95 15.01 -19.67
CA GLU A 26 -11.51 14.81 -19.57
C GLU A 26 -11.07 13.39 -19.99
N ALA A 27 -12.01 12.51 -20.35
CA ALA A 27 -11.70 11.15 -20.75
C ALA A 27 -10.88 11.10 -22.05
N PRO A 28 -9.99 10.10 -22.21
CA PRO A 28 -9.29 9.88 -23.47
C PRO A 28 -10.28 9.65 -24.62
N LYS A 29 -10.02 10.30 -25.76
CA LYS A 29 -10.81 10.14 -26.98
C LYS A 29 -10.40 8.88 -27.73
N ASP A 30 -11.32 8.35 -28.53
CA ASP A 30 -11.10 7.21 -29.44
C ASP A 30 -10.63 5.91 -28.76
N VAL A 31 -11.02 5.71 -27.49
CA VAL A 31 -10.76 4.45 -26.77
C VAL A 31 -11.61 3.32 -27.35
N GLN A 32 -10.94 2.26 -27.79
CA GLN A 32 -11.61 1.02 -28.17
C GLN A 32 -11.91 0.18 -26.94
N ILE A 33 -13.18 -0.15 -26.71
CA ILE A 33 -13.59 -1.07 -25.65
C ILE A 33 -13.33 -2.51 -26.15
N PRO A 34 -12.48 -3.30 -25.45
CA PRO A 34 -12.22 -4.69 -25.82
C PRO A 34 -13.47 -5.56 -25.71
N ALA A 35 -13.47 -6.70 -26.40
CA ALA A 35 -14.60 -7.64 -26.35
C ALA A 35 -14.59 -8.50 -25.08
N ASP A 36 -13.43 -8.90 -24.59
CA ASP A 36 -13.31 -9.82 -23.46
C ASP A 36 -13.29 -9.11 -22.11
N HIS A 37 -13.87 -9.77 -21.10
CA HIS A 37 -14.00 -9.23 -19.74
C HIS A 37 -12.66 -8.84 -19.11
N PHE A 38 -11.60 -9.64 -19.31
CA PHE A 38 -10.29 -9.36 -18.71
C PHE A 38 -9.71 -8.03 -19.22
N SER A 39 -9.69 -7.84 -20.54
CA SER A 39 -9.20 -6.62 -21.17
C SER A 39 -10.07 -5.41 -20.84
N LYS A 40 -11.40 -5.58 -20.74
CA LYS A 40 -12.32 -4.53 -20.24
C LYS A 40 -11.96 -4.13 -18.81
N ARG A 41 -11.69 -5.09 -17.92
CA ARG A 41 -11.31 -4.79 -16.54
C ARG A 41 -9.98 -4.04 -16.44
N GLN A 42 -9.00 -4.38 -17.30
CA GLN A 42 -7.74 -3.64 -17.43
C GLN A 42 -7.97 -2.21 -17.95
N LEU A 43 -8.87 -2.03 -18.94
CA LEU A 43 -9.26 -0.72 -19.43
C LEU A 43 -9.90 0.13 -18.31
N LEU A 44 -10.85 -0.44 -17.56
CA LEU A 44 -11.48 0.23 -16.41
C LEU A 44 -10.43 0.70 -15.40
N ARG A 45 -9.48 -0.18 -15.04
CA ARG A 45 -8.36 0.18 -14.16
C ARG A 45 -7.54 1.34 -14.73
N GLY A 46 -7.19 1.26 -16.01
CA GLY A 46 -6.42 2.30 -16.70
C GLY A 46 -7.12 3.65 -16.71
N LEU A 47 -8.41 3.69 -17.01
CA LEU A 47 -9.24 4.90 -16.98
C LEU A 47 -9.27 5.51 -15.56
N LEU A 48 -9.47 4.69 -14.53
CA LEU A 48 -9.42 5.13 -13.14
C LEU A 48 -8.02 5.63 -12.73
N ASN A 49 -6.94 5.05 -13.23
CA ASN A 49 -5.58 5.51 -12.92
C ASN A 49 -5.29 6.92 -13.46
N ILE A 50 -5.76 7.26 -14.67
CA ILE A 50 -5.51 8.58 -15.28
C ILE A 50 -6.52 9.65 -14.85
N ARG A 51 -7.65 9.24 -14.26
CA ARG A 51 -8.72 10.15 -13.85
C ARG A 51 -8.28 11.08 -12.72
N GLN A 52 -8.50 12.38 -12.87
CA GLN A 52 -8.23 13.36 -11.82
C GLN A 52 -9.14 13.16 -10.59
N PRO A 53 -8.72 13.58 -9.38
CA PRO A 53 -9.56 13.55 -8.20
C PRO A 53 -10.86 14.33 -8.46
N LYS A 54 -11.99 13.64 -8.37
CA LYS A 54 -13.32 14.21 -8.62
C LYS A 54 -14.37 13.27 -8.02
N LEU A 55 -15.40 13.85 -7.41
CA LEU A 55 -16.51 13.07 -6.88
C LEU A 55 -17.18 12.25 -8.00
N LEU A 56 -17.54 11.02 -7.66
CA LEU A 56 -18.30 10.10 -8.51
C LEU A 56 -19.71 9.99 -7.94
N ASP A 57 -20.69 9.71 -8.80
CA ASP A 57 -22.06 9.49 -8.33
C ASP A 57 -22.16 8.23 -7.46
N GLU A 58 -23.12 8.23 -6.53
CA GLU A 58 -23.30 7.14 -5.55
C GLU A 58 -23.56 5.79 -6.22
N GLU A 59 -24.25 5.78 -7.36
CA GLU A 59 -24.54 4.54 -8.09
C GLU A 59 -23.27 3.96 -8.72
N PHE A 60 -22.42 4.80 -9.31
CA PHE A 60 -21.11 4.41 -9.83
C PHE A 60 -20.24 3.83 -8.72
N LEU A 61 -20.13 4.53 -7.59
CA LEU A 61 -19.33 4.07 -6.45
C LEU A 61 -19.83 2.73 -5.92
N ARG A 62 -21.15 2.56 -5.72
CA ARG A 62 -21.73 1.30 -5.26
C ARG A 62 -21.41 0.12 -6.19
N LYS A 63 -21.44 0.34 -7.51
CA LYS A 63 -21.10 -0.70 -8.51
C LYS A 63 -19.61 -1.04 -8.47
N LEU A 64 -18.75 -0.02 -8.42
CA LEU A 64 -17.31 -0.20 -8.34
C LEU A 64 -16.89 -0.89 -7.02
N ASP A 65 -17.43 -0.45 -5.89
CA ASP A 65 -17.18 -1.06 -4.59
C ASP A 65 -17.61 -2.54 -4.59
N SER A 66 -18.78 -2.86 -5.14
CA SER A 66 -19.23 -4.26 -5.29
C SER A 66 -18.30 -5.11 -6.15
N LEU A 67 -17.73 -4.53 -7.22
CA LEU A 67 -16.75 -5.19 -8.07
C LEU A 67 -15.46 -5.45 -7.30
N LEU A 68 -14.88 -4.42 -6.67
CA LEU A 68 -13.63 -4.53 -5.91
C LEU A 68 -13.74 -5.48 -4.72
N GLN A 69 -14.87 -5.48 -4.00
CA GLN A 69 -15.13 -6.44 -2.93
C GLN A 69 -15.24 -7.89 -3.42
N THR A 70 -15.81 -8.10 -4.62
CA THR A 70 -15.87 -9.44 -5.22
C THR A 70 -14.47 -9.91 -5.59
N GLU A 71 -13.66 -9.05 -6.20
CA GLU A 71 -12.26 -9.33 -6.53
C GLU A 71 -11.42 -9.62 -5.28
N LEU A 72 -11.60 -8.85 -4.20
CA LEU A 72 -10.93 -9.10 -2.92
C LEU A 72 -11.31 -10.48 -2.35
N LYS A 73 -12.58 -10.84 -2.42
CA LYS A 73 -13.07 -12.14 -1.95
C LYS A 73 -12.46 -13.30 -2.74
N GLU A 74 -12.35 -13.16 -4.07
CA GLU A 74 -11.73 -14.17 -4.94
C GLU A 74 -10.23 -14.28 -4.69
N LYS A 75 -9.56 -13.15 -4.47
CA LYS A 75 -8.13 -13.08 -4.15
C LYS A 75 -7.82 -13.67 -2.77
N GLY A 76 -8.73 -13.51 -1.81
CA GLY A 76 -8.60 -13.97 -0.44
C GLY A 76 -7.98 -12.92 0.48
N VAL A 77 -8.51 -12.84 1.71
CA VAL A 77 -8.02 -11.96 2.77
C VAL A 77 -7.08 -12.73 3.69
N VAL A 78 -5.95 -12.11 4.03
CA VAL A 78 -4.94 -12.65 4.93
C VAL A 78 -5.06 -11.98 6.29
N LYS A 79 -5.38 -12.78 7.32
CA LYS A 79 -5.48 -12.31 8.70
C LYS A 79 -4.08 -12.19 9.30
N VAL A 80 -3.66 -10.97 9.63
CA VAL A 80 -2.31 -10.73 10.16
C VAL A 80 -2.06 -11.44 11.49
N ASP A 81 -3.10 -11.68 12.28
CA ASP A 81 -3.03 -12.38 13.57
C ASP A 81 -2.60 -13.85 13.41
N GLU A 82 -2.86 -14.46 12.25
CA GLU A 82 -2.51 -15.87 11.95
C GLU A 82 -1.08 -16.03 11.43
N LEU A 83 -0.41 -14.93 11.08
CA LEU A 83 0.96 -14.98 10.54
C LEU A 83 2.00 -15.23 11.64
N ASN A 84 2.94 -16.13 11.36
CA ASN A 84 4.05 -16.42 12.26
C ASN A 84 4.98 -15.22 12.40
N THR A 85 5.48 -15.03 13.62
CA THR A 85 6.42 -13.95 13.93
C THR A 85 7.84 -14.31 13.47
N VAL A 86 8.71 -13.32 13.36
CA VAL A 86 10.12 -13.51 13.07
C VAL A 86 10.80 -14.29 14.18
N SER A 87 10.41 -14.10 15.45
CA SER A 87 10.93 -14.94 16.55
C SER A 87 10.58 -16.43 16.40
N HIS A 88 9.47 -16.76 15.71
CA HIS A 88 9.15 -18.15 15.37
C HIS A 88 9.93 -18.62 14.13
N LEU A 89 10.01 -17.78 13.09
CA LEU A 89 10.67 -18.10 11.83
C LEU A 89 12.21 -18.22 11.98
N VAL A 90 12.80 -17.35 12.82
CA VAL A 90 14.24 -17.22 13.08
C VAL A 90 14.47 -17.04 14.59
N PRO A 91 14.47 -18.14 15.39
CA PRO A 91 14.49 -18.08 16.86
C PRO A 91 15.69 -17.37 17.50
N ASN A 92 16.84 -17.32 16.82
CA ASN A 92 18.07 -16.70 17.33
C ASN A 92 18.40 -15.37 16.63
N ASN A 93 17.39 -14.67 16.11
CA ASN A 93 17.58 -13.35 15.51
C ASN A 93 18.03 -12.31 16.56
N PRO A 94 18.72 -11.23 16.16
CA PRO A 94 19.29 -10.26 17.10
C PRO A 94 18.28 -9.21 17.59
N PHE A 95 17.04 -9.22 17.10
CA PHE A 95 16.08 -8.13 17.31
C PHE A 95 15.18 -8.41 18.51
N SER A 96 15.25 -7.52 19.50
CA SER A 96 14.54 -7.65 20.78
C SER A 96 13.01 -7.63 20.65
N GLN A 97 12.48 -7.06 19.56
CA GLN A 97 11.04 -6.93 19.28
C GLN A 97 10.54 -7.92 18.22
N SER A 98 11.33 -8.95 17.90
CA SER A 98 11.03 -9.92 16.83
C SER A 98 9.81 -10.80 17.09
N ASP A 99 9.28 -10.81 18.31
CA ASP A 99 7.99 -11.39 18.68
C ASP A 99 6.79 -10.60 18.14
N LYS A 100 7.00 -9.36 17.70
CA LYS A 100 5.98 -8.54 17.03
C LYS A 100 6.20 -8.44 15.52
N PHE A 101 7.37 -8.85 15.03
CA PHE A 101 7.70 -8.74 13.62
C PHE A 101 7.13 -9.90 12.84
N VAL A 102 6.61 -9.64 11.65
CA VAL A 102 6.21 -10.63 10.66
C VAL A 102 6.90 -10.30 9.36
N LEU A 103 7.56 -11.27 8.73
CA LEU A 103 8.01 -11.17 7.35
C LEU A 103 6.99 -11.90 6.48
N TRP A 104 6.32 -11.19 5.59
CA TRP A 104 5.28 -11.78 4.76
C TRP A 104 5.45 -11.43 3.28
N GLN A 105 5.59 -12.45 2.45
CA GLN A 105 5.67 -12.30 1.01
C GLN A 105 4.27 -12.43 0.39
N GLY A 106 3.83 -11.40 -0.32
CA GLY A 106 2.53 -11.40 -0.98
C GLY A 106 2.02 -10.02 -1.32
N ASP A 107 0.76 -9.95 -1.74
CA ASP A 107 0.12 -8.70 -2.10
C ASP A 107 -0.45 -7.98 -0.87
N ILE A 108 0.13 -6.82 -0.52
CA ILE A 108 -0.27 -6.03 0.66
C ILE A 108 -1.77 -5.72 0.71
N THR A 109 -2.43 -5.65 -0.45
CA THR A 109 -3.87 -5.35 -0.55
C THR A 109 -4.76 -6.48 -0.05
N GLN A 110 -4.19 -7.62 0.34
CA GLN A 110 -4.88 -8.74 1.00
C GLN A 110 -4.82 -8.69 2.53
N LEU A 111 -3.96 -7.87 3.12
CA LEU A 111 -3.71 -7.89 4.56
C LEU A 111 -4.80 -7.14 5.33
N ASP A 112 -5.53 -7.88 6.18
CA ASP A 112 -6.44 -7.32 7.18
C ASP A 112 -5.63 -6.80 8.38
N ALA A 113 -4.99 -5.65 8.18
CA ALA A 113 -4.21 -4.92 9.17
C ALA A 113 -4.94 -3.64 9.62
N GLY A 114 -4.59 -3.10 10.78
CA GLY A 114 -5.06 -1.77 11.21
C GLY A 114 -4.70 -0.70 10.17
N ALA A 115 -3.47 -0.73 9.66
CA ALA A 115 -3.04 0.09 8.53
C ALA A 115 -2.08 -0.65 7.60
N ILE A 116 -2.09 -0.30 6.32
CA ILE A 116 -1.01 -0.62 5.39
C ILE A 116 -0.30 0.66 4.98
N VAL A 117 0.99 0.55 4.64
CA VAL A 117 1.80 1.68 4.19
C VAL A 117 1.93 1.66 2.68
N ASN A 118 1.62 2.79 2.07
CA ASN A 118 1.84 3.09 0.67
C ASN A 118 3.13 3.91 0.51
N ALA A 119 4.05 3.44 -0.34
CA ALA A 119 5.16 4.25 -0.83
C ALA A 119 4.65 5.21 -1.92
N ALA A 120 4.20 6.38 -1.48
CA ALA A 120 3.65 7.43 -2.32
C ALA A 120 4.75 8.25 -3.00
N ASN A 121 4.33 9.08 -3.95
CA ASN A 121 5.13 10.17 -4.49
C ASN A 121 4.74 11.50 -3.83
N LYS A 122 5.57 12.55 -3.99
CA LYS A 122 5.36 13.88 -3.38
C LYS A 122 4.02 14.57 -3.68
N TYR A 123 3.30 14.13 -4.72
CA TYR A 123 1.98 14.67 -5.06
C TYR A 123 0.87 13.98 -4.25
N MET A 124 1.10 12.79 -3.69
CA MET A 124 0.15 12.00 -2.88
C MET A 124 -1.13 11.54 -3.58
N LEU A 125 -1.33 11.91 -4.84
CA LEU A 125 -2.52 11.57 -5.63
C LEU A 125 -2.47 10.17 -6.26
N GLY A 126 -1.57 9.29 -5.81
CA GLY A 126 -1.39 7.97 -6.40
C GLY A 126 -0.67 8.00 -7.76
N CYS A 127 -0.68 6.86 -8.45
CA CYS A 127 -0.04 6.69 -9.75
C CYS A 127 -0.99 7.00 -10.91
N PHE A 128 -0.57 7.88 -11.84
CA PHE A 128 -1.32 8.22 -13.05
C PHE A 128 -0.91 7.44 -14.30
N GLN A 129 0.02 6.50 -14.17
CA GLN A 129 0.44 5.67 -15.29
C GLN A 129 -0.39 4.37 -15.31
N PRO A 130 -1.21 4.13 -16.36
CA PRO A 130 -2.00 2.91 -16.49
C PRO A 130 -1.13 1.66 -16.35
N SER A 131 -1.58 0.71 -15.53
CA SER A 131 -0.94 -0.60 -15.35
C SER A 131 0.53 -0.54 -14.91
N HIS A 132 0.97 0.58 -14.34
CA HIS A 132 2.32 0.69 -13.79
C HIS A 132 2.50 -0.28 -12.62
N ALA A 133 3.54 -1.10 -12.69
CA ALA A 133 3.89 -2.07 -11.66
C ALA A 133 4.56 -1.39 -10.45
N CYS A 134 3.81 -0.53 -9.74
CA CYS A 134 4.22 0.06 -8.48
C CYS A 134 3.18 -0.15 -7.38
N ILE A 135 3.64 -0.11 -6.12
CA ILE A 135 2.78 -0.34 -4.95
C ILE A 135 1.67 0.70 -4.83
N ASP A 136 1.97 1.95 -5.21
CA ASP A 136 1.03 3.06 -5.22
C ASP A 136 -0.14 2.81 -6.18
N ASN A 137 0.15 2.29 -7.38
CA ASN A 137 -0.88 1.89 -8.33
C ASN A 137 -1.69 0.69 -7.80
N ALA A 138 -1.04 -0.30 -7.19
CA ALA A 138 -1.71 -1.48 -6.64
C ALA A 138 -2.70 -1.09 -5.52
N ILE A 139 -2.26 -0.29 -4.55
CA ILE A 139 -3.07 0.17 -3.42
C ILE A 139 -4.23 1.05 -3.91
N HIS A 140 -3.99 2.07 -4.73
CA HIS A 140 -5.07 2.92 -5.25
C HIS A 140 -6.07 2.16 -6.12
N SER A 141 -5.60 1.21 -6.93
CA SER A 141 -6.49 0.41 -7.79
C SER A 141 -7.38 -0.55 -6.98
N ALA A 142 -6.89 -1.06 -5.85
CA ALA A 142 -7.64 -1.96 -4.97
C ALA A 142 -8.56 -1.20 -3.99
N ALA A 143 -8.14 -0.04 -3.49
CA ALA A 143 -8.95 0.79 -2.59
C ALA A 143 -10.13 1.46 -3.31
N GLY A 144 -9.92 1.89 -4.55
CA GLY A 144 -10.88 2.67 -5.32
C GLY A 144 -10.55 4.17 -5.37
N PRO A 145 -11.22 4.93 -6.26
CA PRO A 145 -10.93 6.34 -6.51
C PRO A 145 -11.18 7.25 -5.31
N GLN A 146 -11.98 6.81 -4.32
CA GLN A 146 -12.18 7.58 -3.10
C GLN A 146 -10.86 7.81 -2.33
N LEU A 147 -9.90 6.87 -2.39
CA LEU A 147 -8.58 7.03 -1.77
C LEU A 147 -7.85 8.26 -2.32
N ARG A 148 -7.88 8.46 -3.64
CA ARG A 148 -7.29 9.63 -4.31
C ARG A 148 -8.01 10.92 -3.92
N ASN A 149 -9.33 10.88 -3.74
CA ASN A 149 -10.10 12.05 -3.31
C ASN A 149 -9.74 12.48 -1.88
N ASP A 150 -9.52 11.53 -0.95
CA ASP A 150 -9.04 11.86 0.39
C ASP A 150 -7.63 12.47 0.34
N CYS A 151 -6.72 11.93 -0.49
CA CYS A 151 -5.40 12.53 -0.70
C CYS A 151 -5.49 13.96 -1.25
N GLU A 152 -6.36 14.22 -2.22
CA GLU A 152 -6.56 15.56 -2.77
C GLU A 152 -7.00 16.55 -1.70
N ILE A 153 -7.94 16.16 -0.83
CA ILE A 153 -8.39 17.01 0.27
C ILE A 153 -7.22 17.35 1.20
N ILE A 154 -6.41 16.35 1.57
CA ILE A 154 -5.23 16.54 2.43
C ILE A 154 -4.23 17.50 1.77
N MET A 155 -3.89 17.28 0.50
CA MET A 155 -2.91 18.09 -0.21
C MET A 155 -3.38 19.52 -0.46
N SER A 156 -4.67 19.69 -0.79
CA SER A 156 -5.30 21.01 -0.92
C SER A 156 -5.27 21.79 0.39
N GLN A 157 -5.48 21.13 1.53
CA GLN A 157 -5.39 21.77 2.86
C GLN A 157 -3.94 22.08 3.26
N GLN A 158 -3.00 21.20 2.93
CA GLN A 158 -1.57 21.41 3.19
C GLN A 158 -1.00 22.57 2.36
N GLY A 159 -1.43 22.71 1.11
CA GLY A 159 -1.01 23.82 0.23
C GLY A 159 0.39 23.69 -0.37
N GLU A 160 1.11 22.62 -0.06
CA GLU A 160 2.44 22.30 -0.60
C GLU A 160 2.64 20.80 -0.80
N LEU A 161 3.65 20.44 -1.61
CA LEU A 161 4.00 19.05 -1.88
C LEU A 161 4.47 18.33 -0.62
N GLU A 162 4.23 17.03 -0.56
CA GLU A 162 4.66 16.23 0.58
C GLU A 162 6.17 16.05 0.57
N HIS A 163 6.78 16.18 1.74
CA HIS A 163 8.22 16.09 1.91
C HIS A 163 8.66 14.63 2.07
N THR A 164 9.88 14.31 1.62
CA THR A 164 10.48 12.99 1.84
C THR A 164 10.58 12.69 3.34
N GLY A 165 10.17 11.50 3.76
CA GLY A 165 10.12 11.10 5.17
C GLY A 165 8.83 11.48 5.90
N GLY A 166 7.95 12.29 5.29
CA GLY A 166 6.65 12.64 5.82
C GLY A 166 5.60 11.55 5.60
N ALA A 167 4.55 11.52 6.44
CA ALA A 167 3.43 10.59 6.31
C ALA A 167 2.06 11.27 6.45
N LYS A 168 1.05 10.76 5.73
CA LYS A 168 -0.37 11.12 5.86
C LYS A 168 -1.24 9.88 5.97
N ILE A 169 -2.45 10.01 6.51
CA ILE A 169 -3.38 8.90 6.70
C ILE A 169 -4.71 9.15 6.01
N THR A 170 -5.26 8.11 5.40
CA THR A 170 -6.57 8.10 4.74
C THR A 170 -7.35 6.83 5.11
N ARG A 171 -8.65 6.79 4.78
CA ARG A 171 -9.44 5.55 4.85
C ARG A 171 -8.97 4.59 3.77
N ALA A 172 -9.03 3.29 4.03
CA ALA A 172 -8.58 2.28 3.06
C ALA A 172 -9.67 1.80 2.07
N TYR A 173 -10.92 2.21 2.29
CA TYR A 173 -12.06 1.92 1.41
C TYR A 173 -12.27 0.43 1.15
N ASN A 174 -12.00 -0.04 -0.07
CA ASN A 174 -12.25 -1.43 -0.46
C ASN A 174 -11.14 -2.40 -0.03
N LEU A 175 -10.06 -1.91 0.57
CA LEU A 175 -9.02 -2.75 1.15
C LEU A 175 -9.51 -3.44 2.43
N PRO A 176 -8.96 -4.62 2.78
CA PRO A 176 -9.25 -5.26 4.05
C PRO A 176 -8.68 -4.50 5.26
N SER A 177 -7.66 -3.66 5.06
CA SER A 177 -7.15 -2.80 6.13
C SER A 177 -8.12 -1.66 6.47
N GLN A 178 -7.97 -1.04 7.64
CA GLN A 178 -8.83 0.10 8.02
C GLN A 178 -8.32 1.42 7.43
N TYR A 179 -7.00 1.60 7.42
CA TYR A 179 -6.34 2.82 6.96
C TYR A 179 -5.22 2.53 5.95
N VAL A 180 -4.87 3.57 5.18
CA VAL A 180 -3.64 3.63 4.39
C VAL A 180 -2.79 4.79 4.92
N LEU A 181 -1.55 4.49 5.27
CA LEU A 181 -0.53 5.47 5.61
C LEU A 181 0.32 5.72 4.37
N HIS A 182 0.35 6.94 3.88
CA HIS A 182 1.05 7.34 2.68
C HIS A 182 2.33 8.05 3.08
N THR A 183 3.49 7.51 2.68
CA THR A 183 4.79 8.12 2.97
C THR A 183 5.59 8.32 1.69
N VAL A 184 6.36 9.42 1.63
CA VAL A 184 7.21 9.72 0.48
C VAL A 184 8.64 9.27 0.76
N GLY A 185 9.06 8.21 0.09
CA GLY A 185 10.41 7.65 0.23
C GLY A 185 11.48 8.42 -0.56
N PRO A 186 12.76 8.33 -0.15
CA PRO A 186 13.85 8.93 -0.90
C PRO A 186 14.05 8.24 -2.26
N ILE A 187 14.54 9.00 -3.25
CA ILE A 187 14.91 8.50 -4.58
C ILE A 187 16.42 8.32 -4.64
N VAL A 188 16.86 7.15 -5.07
CA VAL A 188 18.27 6.79 -5.28
C VAL A 188 18.46 6.48 -6.76
N PRO A 189 19.01 7.42 -7.57
CA PRO A 189 19.23 7.19 -8.98
C PRO A 189 20.18 6.01 -9.22
N ASN A 190 19.90 5.22 -10.26
CA ASN A 190 20.72 4.07 -10.62
C ASN A 190 22.19 4.48 -10.84
N GLY A 191 23.13 3.70 -10.29
CA GLY A 191 24.56 3.95 -10.42
C GLY A 191 25.11 5.03 -9.47
N THR A 192 24.32 5.50 -8.50
CA THR A 192 24.78 6.43 -7.46
C THR A 192 25.07 5.73 -6.14
N THR A 193 25.91 6.36 -5.32
CA THR A 193 26.19 5.89 -3.96
C THR A 193 25.15 6.44 -2.99
N LEU A 194 24.63 5.56 -2.13
CA LEU A 194 23.67 5.92 -1.10
C LEU A 194 24.26 6.95 -0.11
N THR A 195 23.62 8.10 0.00
CA THR A 195 24.01 9.19 0.90
C THR A 195 23.50 8.98 2.32
N LYS A 196 24.10 9.68 3.30
CA LYS A 196 23.61 9.68 4.69
C LYS A 196 22.18 10.22 4.78
N GLN A 197 21.90 11.32 4.09
CA GLN A 197 20.57 11.94 4.07
C GLN A 197 19.49 10.98 3.58
N GLN A 198 19.72 10.24 2.49
CA GLN A 198 18.74 9.25 2.00
C GLN A 198 18.47 8.13 3.00
N LYS A 199 19.47 7.72 3.80
CA LYS A 199 19.26 6.74 4.88
C LYS A 199 18.39 7.31 5.99
N GLU A 200 18.67 8.55 6.39
CA GLU A 200 17.90 9.28 7.41
C GLU A 200 16.46 9.52 6.94
N GLU A 201 16.25 9.88 5.67
CA GLU A 201 14.94 10.05 5.04
C GLU A 201 14.13 8.75 4.97
N LEU A 202 14.78 7.62 4.65
CA LEU A 202 14.10 6.33 4.67
C LEU A 202 13.68 5.94 6.10
N ALA A 203 14.56 6.13 7.09
CA ALA A 203 14.22 5.89 8.49
C ALA A 203 13.06 6.80 8.94
N ALA A 204 13.06 8.07 8.53
CA ALA A 204 11.97 9.01 8.82
C ALA A 204 10.63 8.53 8.26
N CYS A 205 10.59 7.87 7.10
CA CYS A 205 9.34 7.28 6.57
C CYS A 205 8.72 6.27 7.56
N TYR A 206 9.54 5.38 8.12
CA TYR A 206 9.06 4.39 9.09
C TYR A 206 8.60 5.08 10.38
N ILE A 207 9.39 6.00 10.93
CA ILE A 207 9.06 6.73 12.16
C ILE A 207 7.76 7.52 11.99
N SER A 208 7.61 8.30 10.92
CA SER A 208 6.42 9.10 10.66
C SER A 208 5.15 8.25 10.55
N CYS A 209 5.23 7.09 9.89
CA CYS A 209 4.12 6.14 9.82
C CYS A 209 3.78 5.55 11.19
N LEU A 210 4.77 5.18 12.00
CA LEU A 210 4.57 4.63 13.34
C LEU A 210 3.95 5.66 14.29
N GLU A 211 4.43 6.90 14.28
CA GLU A 211 3.88 7.97 15.11
C GLU A 211 2.45 8.33 14.70
N LEU A 212 2.17 8.44 13.40
CA LEU A 212 0.82 8.75 12.92
C LEU A 212 -0.16 7.62 13.24
N ALA A 213 0.26 6.36 13.09
CA ALA A 213 -0.53 5.22 13.53
C ALA A 213 -0.80 5.24 15.04
N ARG A 214 0.19 5.68 15.83
CA ARG A 214 0.09 5.79 17.29
C ARG A 214 -1.03 6.70 17.77
N GLU A 215 -1.32 7.75 17.00
CA GLU A 215 -2.37 8.71 17.30
C GLU A 215 -3.79 8.14 17.12
N ILE A 216 -3.93 7.03 16.40
CA ILE A 216 -5.21 6.40 16.08
C ILE A 216 -5.43 5.16 16.94
N LYS A 217 -6.37 5.27 17.88
CA LYS A 217 -6.61 4.28 18.96
C LYS A 217 -6.79 2.83 18.49
N ASN A 218 -7.31 2.60 17.28
CA ASN A 218 -7.65 1.28 16.74
C ASN A 218 -6.60 0.68 15.79
N ILE A 219 -5.42 1.30 15.63
CA ILE A 219 -4.34 0.76 14.79
C ILE A 219 -3.34 0.00 15.68
N GLU A 220 -3.58 -1.29 15.88
CA GLU A 220 -2.67 -2.16 16.64
C GLU A 220 -1.78 -3.02 15.73
N THR A 221 -2.03 -3.02 14.42
CA THR A 221 -1.22 -3.72 13.42
C THR A 221 -0.95 -2.84 12.21
N ILE A 222 0.30 -2.84 11.74
CA ILE A 222 0.75 -2.03 10.61
C ILE A 222 1.57 -2.88 9.64
N ALA A 223 1.28 -2.80 8.35
CA ALA A 223 2.04 -3.48 7.31
C ALA A 223 2.82 -2.48 6.45
N PHE A 224 4.14 -2.57 6.46
CA PHE A 224 5.02 -1.79 5.60
C PHE A 224 5.29 -2.55 4.30
N CYS A 225 5.07 -1.91 3.15
CA CYS A 225 5.70 -2.38 1.92
C CYS A 225 7.21 -2.11 1.94
N ALA A 226 7.98 -2.72 1.03
CA ALA A 226 9.38 -2.36 0.81
C ALA A 226 9.49 -0.93 0.21
N ILE A 227 9.64 0.09 1.08
CA ILE A 227 9.68 1.50 0.68
C ILE A 227 10.95 1.78 -0.15
N SER A 228 10.76 2.47 -1.28
CA SER A 228 11.81 2.91 -2.21
C SER A 228 12.65 1.84 -2.93
N THR A 229 12.46 0.53 -2.70
CA THR A 229 13.35 -0.51 -3.29
C THR A 229 13.05 -0.85 -4.76
N GLY A 230 11.85 -0.52 -5.24
CA GLY A 230 11.46 -0.71 -6.65
C GLY A 230 11.85 0.47 -7.53
N VAL A 231 10.85 1.23 -7.98
CA VAL A 231 11.01 2.36 -8.93
C VAL A 231 11.97 3.44 -8.42
N PHE A 232 12.13 3.60 -7.11
CA PHE A 232 13.00 4.62 -6.51
C PHE A 232 14.44 4.15 -6.25
N GLY A 233 14.78 2.90 -6.57
CA GLY A 233 16.17 2.44 -6.69
C GLY A 233 16.96 2.27 -5.38
N PHE A 234 16.30 2.31 -4.21
CA PHE A 234 16.99 2.10 -2.93
C PHE A 234 17.53 0.66 -2.84
N PRO A 235 18.82 0.45 -2.53
CA PRO A 235 19.37 -0.89 -2.40
C PRO A 235 18.61 -1.76 -1.38
N LYS A 236 18.16 -2.94 -1.82
CA LYS A 236 17.21 -3.79 -1.05
C LYS A 236 17.74 -4.19 0.32
N ARG A 237 19.01 -4.59 0.41
CA ARG A 237 19.68 -4.98 1.66
C ARG A 237 19.70 -3.83 2.65
N GLU A 238 20.14 -2.66 2.22
CA GLU A 238 20.24 -1.45 3.02
C GLU A 238 18.86 -0.95 3.46
N ALA A 239 17.86 -1.01 2.57
CA ALA A 239 16.49 -0.66 2.90
C ALA A 239 15.91 -1.59 3.97
N ALA A 240 16.15 -2.91 3.86
CA ALA A 240 15.70 -3.89 4.85
C ALA A 240 16.36 -3.67 6.22
N ASN A 241 17.68 -3.40 6.26
CA ASN A 241 18.36 -3.04 7.51
C ASN A 241 17.72 -1.81 8.15
N ILE A 242 17.57 -0.72 7.38
CA ILE A 242 16.97 0.53 7.90
C ILE A 242 15.55 0.29 8.40
N ALA A 243 14.73 -0.46 7.65
CA ALA A 243 13.37 -0.79 8.04
C ALA A 243 13.32 -1.51 9.38
N ILE A 244 14.09 -2.59 9.52
CA ILE A 244 14.06 -3.45 10.70
C ILE A 244 14.66 -2.73 11.91
N ASP A 245 15.83 -2.11 11.76
CA ASP A 245 16.51 -1.38 12.84
C ASP A 245 15.63 -0.24 13.36
N THR A 246 15.09 0.59 12.46
CA THR A 246 14.26 1.74 12.83
C THR A 246 13.01 1.30 13.59
N VAL A 247 12.32 0.27 13.09
CA VAL A 247 11.11 -0.24 13.72
C VAL A 247 11.42 -0.90 15.08
N ASN A 248 12.52 -1.67 15.17
CA ASN A 248 12.95 -2.31 16.42
C ASN A 248 13.26 -1.26 17.49
N ASP A 249 14.02 -0.24 17.14
CA ASP A 249 14.41 0.82 18.05
C ASP A 249 13.19 1.65 18.50
N TRP A 250 12.29 1.97 17.57
CA TRP A 250 11.06 2.67 17.90
C TRP A 250 10.21 1.86 18.89
N LEU A 251 9.97 0.57 18.63
CA LEU A 251 9.21 -0.31 19.52
C LEU A 251 9.89 -0.51 20.88
N ALA A 252 11.22 -0.48 20.97
CA ALA A 252 11.92 -0.55 22.25
C ALA A 252 11.57 0.66 23.14
N THR A 253 11.26 1.82 22.55
CA THR A 253 10.79 3.00 23.29
C THR A 253 9.28 3.03 23.54
N GLN A 254 8.49 2.31 22.73
CA GLN A 254 7.02 2.28 22.78
C GLN A 254 6.46 0.83 22.69
N PRO A 255 6.78 -0.06 23.65
CA PRO A 255 6.59 -1.49 23.46
C PRO A 255 5.13 -1.97 23.40
N ASN A 256 4.17 -1.18 23.88
CA ASN A 256 2.79 -1.64 24.10
C ASN A 256 1.78 -1.15 23.06
N HIS A 257 2.21 -0.48 21.99
CA HIS A 257 1.26 0.08 21.02
C HIS A 257 0.86 -0.92 19.92
N PHE A 258 1.84 -1.57 19.29
CA PHE A 258 1.57 -2.51 18.20
C PHE A 258 1.66 -3.95 18.67
N LYS A 259 0.65 -4.75 18.28
CA LYS A 259 0.63 -6.20 18.42
C LYS A 259 1.52 -6.87 17.38
N LYS A 260 1.46 -6.40 16.14
CA LYS A 260 2.29 -6.90 15.03
C LYS A 260 2.68 -5.79 14.07
N ILE A 261 3.92 -5.87 13.59
CA ILE A 261 4.43 -5.08 12.47
C ILE A 261 4.83 -6.03 11.35
N ILE A 262 4.23 -5.85 10.19
CA ILE A 262 4.40 -6.72 9.03
C ILE A 262 5.35 -6.03 8.06
N PHE A 263 6.50 -6.63 7.81
CA PHE A 263 7.37 -6.30 6.69
C PHE A 263 6.86 -7.08 5.48
N ASN A 264 6.04 -6.43 4.67
CA ASN A 264 5.54 -6.99 3.43
C ASN A 264 6.51 -6.76 2.28
N VAL A 265 6.80 -7.85 1.58
CA VAL A 265 7.59 -7.87 0.35
C VAL A 265 6.79 -8.57 -0.75
N PHE A 266 7.01 -8.19 -2.01
CA PHE A 266 6.36 -8.86 -3.14
C PHE A 266 7.32 -9.83 -3.84
N GLY A 267 8.51 -9.34 -4.20
CA GLY A 267 9.52 -10.12 -4.91
C GLY A 267 10.35 -11.03 -4.01
N GLU A 268 10.78 -12.16 -4.56
CA GLU A 268 11.67 -13.14 -3.91
C GLU A 268 12.98 -12.51 -3.43
N GLU A 269 13.55 -11.58 -4.20
CA GLU A 269 14.82 -10.93 -3.84
C GLU A 269 14.66 -10.09 -2.56
N ASP A 270 13.61 -9.27 -2.46
CA ASP A 270 13.33 -8.49 -1.25
C ASP A 270 13.10 -9.42 -0.04
N TYR A 271 12.36 -10.53 -0.22
CA TYR A 271 12.18 -11.53 0.83
C TYR A 271 13.49 -12.12 1.34
N HIS A 272 14.37 -12.53 0.43
CA HIS A 272 15.69 -13.05 0.80
C HIS A 272 16.56 -11.99 1.50
N GLU A 273 16.49 -10.72 1.06
CA GLU A 273 17.23 -9.66 1.74
C GLU A 273 16.70 -9.41 3.15
N TYR A 274 15.40 -9.32 3.37
CA TYR A 274 14.84 -9.23 4.72
C TYR A 274 15.21 -10.43 5.59
N LEU A 275 15.09 -11.65 5.07
CA LEU A 275 15.43 -12.87 5.81
C LEU A 275 16.91 -12.91 6.22
N LYS A 276 17.81 -12.55 5.31
CA LYS A 276 19.23 -12.42 5.62
C LYS A 276 19.48 -11.35 6.70
N VAL A 277 18.66 -10.28 6.83
CA VAL A 277 18.83 -9.28 7.92
C VAL A 277 18.44 -9.93 9.25
N PHE A 278 17.30 -10.60 9.30
CA PHE A 278 16.87 -11.33 10.50
C PHE A 278 17.83 -12.44 10.93
N GLN A 279 18.57 -13.03 10.00
CA GLN A 279 19.55 -14.09 10.29
C GLN A 279 20.94 -13.58 10.68
N GLN A 280 21.23 -12.29 10.52
CA GLN A 280 22.54 -11.77 10.92
C GLN A 280 22.69 -11.87 12.43
N SER A 281 23.78 -12.48 12.89
CA SER A 281 24.19 -12.38 14.28
C SER A 281 24.39 -10.90 14.62
N ALA A 282 23.96 -10.47 15.81
CA ALA A 282 24.35 -9.16 16.33
C ALA A 282 25.89 -9.09 16.24
N ASN A 283 26.41 -8.24 15.36
CA ASN A 283 27.84 -8.00 15.32
C ASN A 283 28.22 -7.39 16.67
N SER A 284 28.87 -8.21 17.49
CA SER A 284 29.46 -7.89 18.78
C SER A 284 30.54 -6.83 18.67
#